data_AF-A0A497LYP4-F1
#
_entry.id   AF-A0A497LYP4-F1
#
_cell.length_a   1.000
_cell.length_b   1.000
_cell.length_c   1.000
_cell.angle_alpha   90.00
_cell.angle_beta   90.00
_cell.angle_gamma   90.00
#
_symmetry.space_group_name_H-M   'P 1'
#
loop_
_entity.id
_entity.type
_entity.pdbx_description
1 polymer ?
#
loop_
_entity_poly.entity_id
_entity_poly.type
_entity_poly.pdbx_seq_one_letter_code
_entity_poly.pdbx_strand_id
1 'polypeptide(L)'
;MKILEINLKKGFVKVVPETLDDLWHLYNVIYKNDEVYAYTTREIKPDEKYARPRRGQRVPVFLGVKAEKVSWDKLLGRLRVHGTICQAPEIVPTGAHHTINIALNTPVTIVKSECADHHIERLKRASETSEKPLIITAVDDGGYEIAETTQYGVKVKVKERMRLPGKLEDEKRSTAMHGLFK
;
A
#
# COMPACT_ATOMS: atom_id res chain seq x y z
N MET A 1 4.55 6.51 -9.52
CA MET A 1 5.76 5.90 -8.93
C MET A 1 7.00 6.47 -9.57
N LYS A 2 8.09 6.63 -8.80
CA LYS A 2 9.41 6.97 -9.35
C LYS A 2 10.35 5.78 -9.32
N ILE A 3 10.84 5.36 -10.47
CA ILE A 3 11.89 4.34 -10.59
C ILE A 3 13.25 5.04 -10.45
N LEU A 4 14.06 4.60 -9.49
CA LEU A 4 15.41 5.14 -9.26
C LEU A 4 16.47 4.33 -10.01
N GLU A 5 16.36 3.01 -10.00
CA GLU A 5 17.33 2.12 -10.64
C GLU A 5 16.67 0.78 -10.99
N ILE A 6 16.99 0.25 -12.17
CA ILE A 6 16.65 -1.12 -12.58
C ILE A 6 17.93 -1.79 -13.04
N ASN A 7 18.27 -2.91 -12.41
CA ASN A 7 19.41 -3.72 -12.81
C ASN A 7 18.98 -5.18 -13.00
N LEU A 8 18.64 -5.52 -14.25
CA LEU A 8 18.19 -6.87 -14.62
C LEU A 8 19.29 -7.92 -14.43
N LYS A 9 20.56 -7.55 -14.63
CA LYS A 9 21.70 -8.47 -14.45
C LYS A 9 21.89 -8.86 -12.99
N LYS A 10 21.66 -7.93 -12.07
CA LYS A 10 21.74 -8.16 -10.62
C LYS A 10 20.39 -8.51 -9.98
N GLY A 11 19.32 -8.57 -10.77
CA GLY A 11 17.99 -8.96 -10.31
C GLY A 11 17.32 -7.98 -9.35
N PHE A 12 17.68 -6.68 -9.35
CA PHE A 12 17.06 -5.72 -8.41
C PHE A 12 16.44 -4.50 -9.08
N VAL A 13 15.45 -3.95 -8.40
CA VAL A 13 14.72 -2.74 -8.79
C VAL A 13 14.55 -1.85 -7.56
N LYS A 14 14.93 -0.58 -7.69
CA LYS A 14 14.82 0.44 -6.65
C LYS A 14 13.78 1.49 -7.06
N VAL A 15 12.78 1.68 -6.22
CA VAL A 15 11.60 2.51 -6.52
C VAL A 15 11.19 3.35 -5.32
N VAL A 16 10.46 4.42 -5.59
CA VAL A 16 9.80 5.27 -4.59
C VAL A 16 8.31 5.31 -4.94
N PRO A 17 7.43 4.71 -4.12
CA PRO A 17 5.99 4.83 -4.32
C PRO A 17 5.53 6.23 -3.94
N GLU A 18 4.85 6.93 -4.83
CA GLU A 18 4.35 8.30 -4.63
C GLU A 18 2.84 8.31 -4.39
N THR A 19 2.12 7.31 -4.91
CA THR A 19 0.66 7.17 -4.81
C THR A 19 0.23 5.86 -4.12
N LEU A 20 -1.03 5.77 -3.71
CA LEU A 20 -1.61 4.53 -3.17
C LEU A 20 -1.67 3.41 -4.23
N ASP A 21 -1.86 3.77 -5.49
CA ASP A 21 -1.83 2.81 -6.61
C ASP A 21 -0.44 2.18 -6.72
N ASP A 22 0.64 2.95 -6.52
CA ASP A 22 2.00 2.42 -6.53
C ASP A 22 2.19 1.32 -5.48
N LEU A 23 1.63 1.48 -4.27
CA LEU A 23 1.67 0.43 -3.24
C LEU A 23 0.95 -0.84 -3.67
N TRP A 24 -0.15 -0.71 -4.42
CA TRP A 24 -0.81 -1.86 -5.04
C TRP A 24 0.04 -2.48 -6.15
N HIS A 25 0.74 -1.70 -6.98
CA HIS A 25 1.67 -2.26 -7.96
C HIS A 25 2.76 -3.07 -7.28
N LEU A 26 3.39 -2.52 -6.22
CA LEU A 26 4.42 -3.21 -5.44
C LEU A 26 3.87 -4.48 -4.78
N TYR A 27 2.65 -4.44 -4.24
CA TYR A 27 1.97 -5.62 -3.69
C TYR A 27 1.88 -6.78 -4.70
N ASN A 28 1.65 -6.49 -5.98
CA ASN A 28 1.54 -7.51 -7.03
C ASN A 28 2.89 -7.92 -7.64
N VAL A 29 3.97 -7.19 -7.35
CA VAL A 29 5.32 -7.49 -7.83
C VAL A 29 6.12 -8.28 -6.80
N ILE A 30 5.93 -8.01 -5.50
CA ILE A 30 6.66 -8.69 -4.43
C ILE A 30 6.01 -10.04 -4.13
N TYR A 31 6.77 -11.11 -4.32
CA TYR A 31 6.36 -12.48 -4.05
C TYR A 31 7.11 -13.09 -2.87
N LYS A 32 6.63 -14.25 -2.44
CA LYS A 32 7.29 -15.05 -1.41
C LYS A 32 8.71 -15.40 -1.87
N ASN A 33 9.65 -15.32 -0.95
CA ASN A 33 11.10 -15.51 -1.12
C ASN A 33 11.86 -14.38 -1.81
N ASP A 34 11.19 -13.33 -2.29
CA ASP A 34 11.90 -12.12 -2.72
C ASP A 34 12.53 -11.40 -1.54
N GLU A 35 13.59 -10.64 -1.78
CA GLU A 35 14.21 -9.82 -0.76
C GLU A 35 13.78 -8.36 -0.91
N VAL A 36 13.37 -7.76 0.20
CA VAL A 36 12.90 -6.37 0.23
C VAL A 36 13.72 -5.60 1.24
N TYR A 37 14.32 -4.50 0.77
CA TYR A 37 15.18 -3.64 1.56
C TYR A 37 14.57 -2.25 1.70
N ALA A 38 14.49 -1.76 2.93
CA ALA A 38 14.02 -0.41 3.22
C ALA A 38 14.51 0.06 4.59
N TYR A 39 14.36 1.37 4.85
CA TYR A 39 14.52 1.91 6.20
C TYR A 39 13.30 1.55 7.07
N THR A 40 13.57 1.06 8.26
CA THR A 40 12.57 0.75 9.30
C THR A 40 13.09 1.20 10.66
N THR A 41 12.24 1.18 11.68
CA THR A 41 12.68 1.36 13.07
C THR A 41 12.67 0.01 13.80
N ARG A 42 13.65 -0.21 14.66
CA ARG A 42 13.69 -1.37 15.57
C ARG A 42 14.07 -0.90 16.97
N GLU A 43 13.46 -1.50 18.00
CA GLU A 43 13.86 -1.27 19.38
C GLU A 43 15.04 -2.18 19.70
N ILE A 44 16.14 -1.59 20.15
CA ILE A 44 17.35 -2.29 20.56
C ILE A 44 17.49 -2.14 22.07
N LYS A 45 17.61 -3.28 22.76
CA LYS A 45 17.91 -3.32 24.19
C LYS A 45 19.43 -3.47 24.34
N PRO A 46 20.11 -2.60 25.10
CA PRO A 46 21.51 -2.80 25.42
C PRO A 46 21.67 -4.10 26.23
N ASP A 47 22.61 -4.94 25.81
CA ASP A 47 22.87 -6.24 26.45
C ASP A 47 23.86 -6.06 27.61
N GLU A 48 23.39 -5.50 28.74
CA GLU A 48 24.19 -5.40 29.97
C GLU A 48 23.82 -6.55 30.92
N LYS A 49 24.66 -7.59 30.94
CA LYS A 49 24.48 -8.84 31.72
C LYS A 49 24.30 -8.65 33.25
N TYR A 50 24.51 -7.44 33.78
CA TYR A 50 24.43 -7.14 35.22
C TYR A 50 23.73 -5.80 35.54
N ALA A 51 23.07 -5.16 34.57
CA ALA A 51 22.43 -3.86 34.79
C ALA A 51 20.90 -3.95 34.84
N ARG A 52 20.30 -3.00 35.57
CA ARG A 52 18.85 -2.80 35.63
C ARG A 52 18.30 -2.64 34.20
N PRO A 53 17.20 -3.33 33.82
CA PRO A 53 16.67 -3.26 32.45
C PRO A 53 16.37 -1.81 32.08
N ARG A 54 17.17 -1.25 31.18
CA ARG A 54 16.95 0.08 30.60
C ARG A 54 15.89 -0.04 29.50
N ARG A 55 15.10 1.03 29.34
CA ARG A 55 14.10 1.15 28.26
C ARG A 55 14.83 1.05 26.92
N GLY A 56 14.37 0.17 26.02
CA GLY A 56 15.01 0.00 24.73
C GLY A 56 14.94 1.28 23.90
N GLN A 57 15.98 1.53 23.10
CA GLN A 57 16.04 2.68 22.22
C GLN A 57 15.52 2.28 20.84
N ARG A 58 14.56 3.03 20.29
CA ARG A 58 14.15 2.87 18.88
C ARG A 58 15.16 3.57 17.99
N VAL A 59 15.82 2.82 17.13
CA VAL A 59 16.79 3.33 16.16
C VAL A 59 16.32 3.04 14.74
N PRO A 60 16.51 3.99 13.80
CA PRO A 60 16.30 3.74 12.38
C PRO A 60 17.41 2.82 11.86
N VAL A 61 17.02 1.80 11.11
CA VAL A 61 17.93 0.80 10.54
C VAL A 61 17.51 0.51 9.10
N PHE A 62 18.50 0.37 8.22
CA PHE A 62 18.30 -0.14 6.87
C PHE A 62 18.52 -1.64 6.90
N LEU A 63 17.51 -2.44 6.59
CA LEU A 63 17.61 -3.89 6.58
C LEU A 63 16.83 -4.51 5.42
N GLY A 64 17.21 -5.73 5.07
CA GLY A 64 16.54 -6.60 4.12
C GLY A 64 15.76 -7.70 4.81
N VAL A 65 14.53 -7.95 4.34
CA VAL A 65 13.75 -9.12 4.73
C VAL A 65 13.48 -10.01 3.53
N LYS A 66 13.59 -11.32 3.73
CA LYS A 66 13.11 -12.32 2.79
C LYS A 66 11.61 -12.51 2.99
N ALA A 67 10.81 -12.09 2.02
CA ALA A 67 9.37 -11.99 2.12
C ALA A 67 8.71 -13.36 2.34
N GLU A 68 7.95 -13.49 3.42
CA GLU A 68 7.12 -14.66 3.72
C GLU A 68 5.65 -14.36 3.47
N LYS A 69 5.22 -13.16 3.86
CA LYS A 69 3.84 -12.68 3.67
C LYS A 69 3.85 -11.21 3.30
N VAL A 70 3.18 -10.89 2.20
CA VAL A 70 2.93 -9.51 1.77
C VAL A 70 1.46 -9.20 2.01
N SER A 71 1.17 -8.10 2.68
CA SER A 71 -0.20 -7.65 2.92
C SER A 71 -0.32 -6.16 2.62
N TRP A 72 -1.36 -5.79 1.88
CA TRP A 72 -1.64 -4.41 1.55
C TRP A 72 -2.93 -3.97 2.21
N ASP A 73 -2.83 -2.88 2.96
CA ASP A 73 -3.95 -2.26 3.66
C ASP A 73 -4.44 -1.06 2.87
N LYS A 74 -5.59 -1.22 2.19
CA LYS A 74 -6.20 -0.18 1.34
C LYS A 74 -6.69 1.02 2.15
N LEU A 75 -7.04 0.82 3.42
CA LEU A 75 -7.59 1.85 4.30
C LEU A 75 -6.46 2.70 4.87
N LEU A 76 -5.41 2.04 5.37
CA LEU A 76 -4.27 2.71 5.98
C LEU A 76 -3.22 3.19 4.96
N GLY A 77 -3.33 2.76 3.70
CA GLY A 77 -2.37 3.10 2.65
C GLY A 77 -0.97 2.57 2.96
N ARG A 78 -0.89 1.31 3.44
CA ARG A 78 0.37 0.70 3.87
C ARG A 78 0.57 -0.66 3.23
N LEU A 79 1.76 -0.88 2.69
CA LEU A 79 2.21 -2.19 2.22
C LEU A 79 3.14 -2.79 3.28
N ARG A 80 2.75 -3.94 3.84
CA ARG A 80 3.47 -4.66 4.88
C ARG A 80 4.12 -5.89 4.29
N VAL A 81 5.45 -5.96 4.35
CA VAL A 81 6.23 -7.13 3.98
C VAL A 81 6.76 -7.77 5.26
N HIS A 82 6.16 -8.89 5.63
CA HIS A 82 6.61 -9.72 6.75
C HIS A 82 7.56 -10.80 6.24
N GLY A 83 8.64 -11.03 6.98
CA GLY A 83 9.62 -12.03 6.61
C GLY A 83 10.77 -12.14 7.59
N THR A 84 11.75 -12.97 7.23
CA THR A 84 12.97 -13.17 8.01
C THR A 84 14.04 -12.17 7.57
N ILE A 85 14.76 -11.55 8.52
CA ILE A 85 15.86 -10.63 8.23
C ILE A 85 17.00 -11.41 7.56
N CYS A 86 17.30 -11.10 6.30
CA CYS A 86 18.42 -11.67 5.55
C CYS A 86 19.70 -10.83 5.66
N GLN A 87 19.56 -9.51 5.76
CA GLN A 87 20.69 -8.58 5.87
C GLN A 87 20.31 -7.42 6.79
N ALA A 88 21.18 -7.08 7.73
CA ALA A 88 21.01 -5.94 8.62
C ALA A 88 22.37 -5.45 9.13
N PRO A 89 22.43 -4.24 9.73
CA PRO A 89 23.62 -3.77 10.43
C PRO A 89 23.90 -4.65 11.66
N GLU A 90 25.15 -4.68 12.13
CA GLU A 90 25.60 -5.56 13.23
C GLU A 90 24.77 -5.45 14.52
N ILE A 91 24.20 -4.27 14.77
CA ILE A 91 23.31 -3.99 15.91
C ILE A 91 21.97 -4.74 15.88
N VAL A 92 21.65 -5.41 14.76
CA VAL A 92 20.36 -6.06 14.51
C VAL A 92 20.61 -7.54 14.20
N PRO A 93 20.11 -8.50 15.03
CA PRO A 93 20.30 -9.92 14.76
C PRO A 93 19.58 -10.32 13.46
N THR A 94 20.32 -10.96 12.57
CA THR A 94 19.81 -11.64 11.37
C THR A 94 19.06 -12.92 11.74
N GLY A 95 18.21 -13.41 10.85
CA GLY A 95 17.41 -14.62 11.09
C GLY A 95 16.17 -14.42 11.98
N ALA A 96 16.03 -13.27 12.64
CA ALA A 96 14.78 -12.91 13.32
C ALA A 96 13.71 -12.44 12.32
N HIS A 97 12.43 -12.61 12.67
CA HIS A 97 11.33 -12.06 11.87
C HIS A 97 11.18 -10.55 12.06
N HIS A 98 10.86 -9.85 10.97
CA HIS A 98 10.55 -8.43 10.97
C HIS A 98 9.50 -8.10 9.92
N THR A 99 8.77 -7.02 10.13
CA THR A 99 7.80 -6.50 9.17
C THR A 99 8.24 -5.12 8.70
N ILE A 100 8.59 -5.01 7.42
CA ILE A 100 8.84 -3.74 6.77
C ILE A 100 7.49 -3.12 6.39
N ASN A 101 7.26 -1.89 6.86
CA ASN A 101 6.13 -1.06 6.40
C ASN A 101 6.65 -0.14 5.29
N ILE A 102 6.28 -0.43 4.05
CA ILE A 102 6.56 0.43 2.90
C ILE A 102 5.53 1.57 2.92
N ALA A 103 6.03 2.78 3.09
CA ALA A 103 5.26 4.02 3.10
C ALA A 103 5.49 4.81 1.81
N LEU A 104 4.57 5.74 1.53
CA LEU A 104 4.72 6.68 0.42
C LEU A 104 6.00 7.52 0.59
N ASN A 105 6.58 7.91 -0.54
CA ASN A 105 7.78 8.74 -0.68
C ASN A 105 9.03 8.15 0.01
N THR A 106 9.01 6.87 0.35
CA THR A 106 10.14 6.17 0.97
C THR A 106 10.76 5.19 -0.03
N PRO A 107 12.07 5.25 -0.30
CA PRO A 107 12.71 4.31 -1.20
C PRO A 107 12.62 2.87 -0.70
N VAL A 108 12.32 1.96 -1.61
CA VAL A 108 12.35 0.52 -1.40
C VAL A 108 13.15 -0.15 -2.53
N THR A 109 13.97 -1.11 -2.16
CA THR A 109 14.68 -1.97 -3.12
C THR A 109 14.08 -3.37 -3.04
N ILE A 110 13.71 -3.91 -4.20
CA ILE A 110 13.20 -5.26 -4.36
C ILE A 110 14.24 -6.05 -5.14
N VAL A 111 14.70 -7.16 -4.58
CA VAL A 111 15.62 -8.10 -5.22
C VAL A 111 14.88 -9.40 -5.49
N LYS A 112 14.94 -9.84 -6.74
CA LYS A 112 14.34 -11.07 -7.25
C LYS A 112 15.42 -11.94 -7.87
N SER A 113 15.32 -13.25 -7.68
CA SER A 113 16.16 -14.21 -8.40
C SER A 113 15.92 -14.16 -9.91
N GLU A 114 14.65 -14.00 -10.30
CA GLU A 114 14.23 -13.86 -11.69
C GLU A 114 13.24 -12.71 -11.80
N CYS A 115 13.62 -11.68 -12.57
CA CYS A 115 12.75 -10.54 -12.82
C CYS A 115 12.10 -10.71 -14.19
N ALA A 116 10.97 -11.41 -14.23
CA ALA A 116 10.21 -11.59 -15.46
C ALA A 116 9.78 -10.25 -16.08
N ASP A 117 9.74 -10.18 -17.41
CA ASP A 117 9.49 -8.95 -18.17
C ASP A 117 8.17 -8.25 -17.78
N HIS A 118 7.13 -9.03 -17.48
CA HIS A 118 5.83 -8.49 -17.07
C HIS A 118 5.89 -7.71 -15.74
N HIS A 119 6.82 -8.04 -14.82
CA HIS A 119 7.02 -7.25 -13.61
C HIS A 119 7.59 -5.88 -13.94
N ILE A 120 8.59 -5.85 -14.84
CA ILE A 120 9.24 -4.61 -15.27
C ILE A 120 8.25 -3.74 -16.05
N GLU A 121 7.49 -4.33 -16.96
CA GLU A 121 6.46 -3.62 -17.71
C GLU A 121 5.42 -3.02 -16.76
N ARG A 122 4.96 -3.78 -15.75
CA ARG A 122 4.02 -3.30 -14.74
C ARG A 122 4.58 -2.10 -13.96
N LEU A 123 5.85 -2.16 -13.54
CA LEU A 123 6.49 -1.06 -12.82
C LEU A 123 6.67 0.17 -13.71
N LYS A 124 7.06 -0.01 -14.98
CA LYS A 124 7.18 1.09 -15.95
C LYS A 124 5.84 1.76 -16.20
N ARG A 125 4.78 0.98 -16.44
CA ARG A 125 3.41 1.49 -16.60
C ARG A 125 3.01 2.33 -15.38
N ALA A 126 3.20 1.81 -14.17
CA ALA A 126 2.92 2.57 -12.94
C ALA A 126 3.81 3.82 -12.74
N SER A 127 4.95 3.90 -13.43
CA SER A 127 5.81 5.10 -13.43
C SER A 127 5.39 6.14 -14.46
N GLU A 128 4.84 5.72 -15.59
CA GLU A 128 4.43 6.59 -16.71
C GLU A 128 2.99 7.07 -16.55
N THR A 129 2.14 6.25 -15.94
CA THR A 129 0.71 6.49 -15.80
C THR A 129 0.44 7.47 -14.66
N SER A 130 0.18 8.72 -15.01
CA SER A 130 -0.61 9.66 -14.20
C SER A 130 -2.07 9.59 -14.65
N GLU A 131 -2.73 8.46 -14.39
CA GLU A 131 -4.15 8.33 -14.70
C GLU A 131 -4.93 9.29 -13.80
N LYS A 132 -5.60 10.26 -14.42
CA LYS A 132 -6.48 11.16 -13.68
C LYS A 132 -7.66 10.35 -13.15
N PRO A 133 -7.96 10.40 -11.85
CA PRO A 133 -9.11 9.67 -11.32
C PRO A 133 -10.39 10.16 -11.99
N LEU A 134 -11.21 9.23 -12.47
CA LEU A 134 -12.55 9.49 -12.97
C LEU A 134 -13.53 9.41 -11.80
N ILE A 135 -14.49 10.33 -11.79
CA ILE A 135 -15.61 10.29 -10.86
C ILE A 135 -16.77 9.59 -11.59
N ILE A 136 -17.27 8.52 -11.00
CA ILE A 136 -18.44 7.78 -11.46
C ILE A 136 -19.58 8.12 -10.52
N THR A 137 -20.68 8.61 -11.07
CA THR A 137 -21.91 8.86 -10.31
C THR A 137 -23.01 7.96 -10.84
N ALA A 138 -23.57 7.13 -9.97
CA ALA A 138 -24.75 6.32 -10.25
C ALA A 138 -25.93 6.91 -9.48
N VAL A 139 -27.03 7.19 -10.16
CA VAL A 139 -28.24 7.78 -9.58
C VAL A 139 -29.42 6.87 -9.93
N ASP A 140 -30.21 6.51 -8.94
CA ASP A 140 -31.51 5.86 -9.12
C ASP A 140 -32.60 6.66 -8.39
N ASP A 141 -33.82 6.16 -8.38
CA ASP A 141 -34.92 6.84 -7.68
C ASP A 141 -34.78 6.74 -6.14
N GLY A 142 -34.08 5.72 -5.65
CA GLY A 142 -33.86 5.43 -4.23
C GLY A 142 -32.58 6.04 -3.64
N GLY A 143 -31.77 6.75 -4.41
CA GLY A 143 -30.53 7.34 -3.92
C GLY A 143 -29.48 7.59 -5.00
N TYR A 144 -28.25 7.85 -4.54
CA TYR A 144 -27.11 7.99 -5.42
C TYR A 144 -25.83 7.46 -4.76
N GLU A 145 -24.89 7.03 -5.60
CA GLU A 145 -23.55 6.65 -5.21
C GLU A 145 -22.52 7.42 -6.04
N ILE A 146 -21.52 7.99 -5.37
CA ILE A 146 -20.39 8.67 -6.01
C ILE A 146 -19.15 7.85 -5.69
N ALA A 147 -18.42 7.47 -6.72
CA ALA A 147 -17.22 6.68 -6.63
C ALA A 147 -16.07 7.27 -7.44
N GLU A 148 -14.85 6.97 -7.02
CA GLU A 148 -13.62 7.35 -7.70
C GLU A 148 -12.96 6.10 -8.30
N THR A 149 -12.47 6.18 -9.53
CA THR A 149 -11.67 5.11 -10.13
C THR A 149 -10.24 5.16 -9.62
N THR A 150 -9.71 3.98 -9.29
CA THR A 150 -8.30 3.75 -8.95
C THR A 150 -7.77 2.60 -9.82
N GLN A 151 -6.46 2.44 -9.94
CA GLN A 151 -5.90 1.33 -10.74
C GLN A 151 -6.19 -0.06 -10.15
N TYR A 152 -6.62 -0.13 -8.88
CA TYR A 152 -7.01 -1.36 -8.20
C TYR A 152 -8.53 -1.53 -8.03
N GLY A 153 -9.34 -0.69 -8.70
CA GLY A 153 -10.79 -0.81 -8.73
C GLY A 153 -11.53 0.50 -8.44
N VAL A 154 -12.81 0.39 -8.09
CA VAL A 154 -13.68 1.55 -7.83
C VAL A 154 -13.83 1.74 -6.32
N LYS A 155 -13.61 2.97 -5.85
CA LYS A 155 -13.75 3.33 -4.44
C LYS A 155 -14.96 4.23 -4.25
N VAL A 156 -16.03 3.68 -3.69
CA VAL A 156 -17.22 4.44 -3.31
C VAL A 156 -16.85 5.43 -2.21
N LYS A 157 -17.12 6.71 -2.44
CA LYS A 157 -16.85 7.81 -1.51
C LYS A 157 -18.11 8.22 -0.77
N VAL A 158 -19.23 8.28 -1.49
CA VAL A 158 -20.52 8.68 -0.98
C VAL A 158 -21.54 7.63 -1.43
N LYS A 159 -22.39 7.25 -0.50
CA LYS A 159 -23.55 6.40 -0.75
C LYS A 159 -24.69 6.93 0.08
N GLU A 160 -25.64 7.53 -0.60
CA GLU A 160 -26.85 8.04 0.01
C GLU A 160 -28.05 7.25 -0.47
N ARG A 161 -28.93 6.90 0.47
CA ARG A 161 -30.16 6.17 0.20
C ARG A 161 -31.32 6.88 0.85
N MET A 162 -32.40 6.98 0.11
CA MET A 162 -33.68 7.49 0.59
C MET A 162 -34.74 6.39 0.56
N ARG A 163 -35.67 6.47 1.51
CA ARG A 163 -36.91 5.70 1.44
C ARG A 163 -37.91 6.52 0.66
N LEU A 164 -38.16 6.11 -0.57
CA LEU A 164 -39.21 6.72 -1.38
C LEU A 164 -40.59 6.34 -0.84
N PRO A 165 -41.51 7.32 -0.72
CA PRO A 165 -42.93 7.08 -0.51
C PRO A 165 -43.53 6.20 -1.62
N GLY A 166 -44.70 5.61 -1.32
CA GLY A 166 -45.42 4.77 -2.29
C GLY A 166 -45.81 5.54 -3.55
N LYS A 167 -46.04 4.83 -4.66
CA LYS A 167 -46.35 5.42 -5.98
C LYS A 167 -47.60 6.32 -6.02
N LEU A 168 -48.46 6.25 -5.00
CA LEU A 168 -49.69 7.03 -4.90
C LEU A 168 -49.50 8.34 -4.09
N GLU A 169 -48.33 8.54 -3.48
CA GLU A 169 -48.04 9.71 -2.63
C GLU A 169 -47.13 10.72 -3.36
N ASP A 170 -47.57 11.23 -4.51
CA ASP A 170 -46.76 12.05 -5.43
C ASP A 170 -46.13 13.29 -4.79
N GLU A 171 -46.87 14.04 -3.97
CA GLU A 171 -46.36 15.25 -3.30
C GLU A 171 -45.23 14.94 -2.30
N LYS A 172 -45.40 13.86 -1.53
CA LYS A 172 -44.37 13.38 -0.60
C LYS A 172 -43.15 12.88 -1.35
N ARG A 173 -43.35 12.20 -2.50
CA ARG A 173 -42.27 11.69 -3.35
C ARG A 173 -41.46 12.82 -3.97
N SER A 174 -42.10 13.86 -4.50
CA SER A 174 -41.43 15.03 -5.08
C SER A 174 -40.59 15.78 -4.03
N THR A 175 -41.16 15.96 -2.82
CA THR A 175 -40.46 16.60 -1.70
C THR A 175 -39.25 15.77 -1.25
N ALA A 176 -39.40 14.46 -1.14
CA ALA A 176 -38.31 13.56 -0.78
C ALA A 176 -37.18 13.61 -1.82
N MET A 177 -37.50 13.64 -3.13
CA MET A 177 -36.49 13.73 -4.20
C MET A 177 -35.77 15.09 -4.19
N HIS A 178 -36.48 16.20 -3.98
CA HIS A 178 -35.85 17.53 -3.86
C HIS A 178 -34.94 17.66 -2.63
N GLY A 179 -35.23 16.92 -1.55
CA GLY A 179 -34.38 16.89 -0.36
C GLY A 179 -33.04 16.18 -0.60
N LEU A 180 -32.96 15.24 -1.54
CA LEU A 180 -31.77 14.41 -1.78
C LEU A 180 -30.65 15.17 -2.52
N PHE A 181 -31.01 16.11 -3.40
CA PHE A 181 -30.07 16.80 -4.29
C PHE A 181 -29.76 18.25 -3.85
N LYS A 182 -29.99 18.59 -2.57
CA LYS A 182 -29.54 19.85 -1.95
C LYS A 182 -28.17 19.68 -1.31
#